data_AF-A0A7C8Z6W4-F1
#
_entry.id   AF-A0A7C8Z6W4-F1
#
_cell.length_a   1.000
_cell.length_b   1.000
_cell.length_c   1.000
_cell.angle_alpha   90.00
_cell.angle_beta   90.00
_cell.angle_gamma   90.00
#
_symmetry.space_group_name_H-M   'P 1'
#
loop_
_entity.id
_entity.type
_entity.pdbx_description
1 polymer ?
#
loop_
_entity_poly.entity_id
_entity_poly.type
_entity_poly.pdbx_seq_one_letter_code
_entity_poly.pdbx_strand_id
1 'polypeptide(L)'
;HFCDMTDTRILAEQHVWAAVNREAQNEAFNCTNGDVFTWKRMWRVLCEEFGVEFQPLDDDHDEMGFDLAEEMKDKGHVWDSIVEEKGLMKTKMEEITCFAALQTVLNFKFQLVSSMNKSKEFGFLEFVDSIKSVRFWV
;
A
#
# COMPACT_ATOMS: atom_id res chain seq x y z
N HIS A 1 -13.42 1.41 -7.10
CA HIS A 1 -12.86 2.71 -6.66
C HIS A 1 -11.40 2.83 -7.12
N PHE A 2 -10.94 4.05 -7.37
CA PHE A 2 -9.51 4.35 -7.53
C PHE A 2 -8.89 4.70 -6.18
N CYS A 3 -7.64 4.31 -6.02
CA CYS A 3 -6.80 4.67 -4.89
C CYS A 3 -5.45 5.19 -5.40
N ASP A 4 -4.84 6.10 -4.66
CA ASP A 4 -3.42 6.40 -4.76
C ASP A 4 -2.64 5.77 -3.59
N MET A 5 -1.33 5.88 -3.66
CA MET A 5 -0.41 5.48 -2.59
C MET A 5 0.86 6.30 -2.70
N THR A 6 1.75 6.12 -1.72
CA THR A 6 3.03 6.81 -1.65
C THR A 6 4.15 5.79 -1.42
N ASP A 7 5.05 5.68 -2.38
CA ASP A 7 6.32 4.98 -2.22
C ASP A 7 7.16 5.74 -1.19
N THR A 8 7.75 5.01 -0.25
CA THR A 8 8.53 5.60 0.85
C THR A 8 9.77 6.33 0.35
N ARG A 9 10.31 5.98 -0.82
CA ARG A 9 11.42 6.70 -1.47
C ARG A 9 10.98 8.06 -1.98
N ILE A 10 9.84 8.14 -2.66
CA ILE A 10 9.24 9.41 -3.11
C ILE A 10 8.90 10.30 -1.90
N LEU A 11 8.37 9.69 -0.83
CA LEU A 11 8.11 10.41 0.42
C LEU A 11 9.41 11.01 0.99
N ALA A 12 10.49 10.23 1.06
CA ALA A 12 11.78 10.71 1.55
C ALA A 12 12.36 11.82 0.65
N GLU A 13 12.26 11.66 -0.67
CA GLU A 13 12.69 12.68 -1.64
C GLU A 13 11.90 13.98 -1.48
N GLN A 14 10.59 13.93 -1.26
CA GLN A 14 9.78 15.12 -1.03
C GLN A 14 10.14 15.80 0.30
N HIS A 15 10.46 15.04 1.35
CA HIS A 15 10.95 15.61 2.61
C HIS A 15 12.28 16.34 2.42
N VAL A 16 13.24 15.73 1.71
CA VAL A 16 14.52 16.37 1.40
C VAL A 16 14.31 17.62 0.55
N TRP A 17 13.49 17.53 -0.49
CA TRP A 17 13.14 18.66 -1.36
C TRP A 17 12.55 19.81 -0.56
N ALA A 18 11.56 19.56 0.29
CA ALA A 18 10.92 20.59 1.10
C ALA A 18 11.88 21.23 2.11
N ALA A 19 12.84 20.45 2.64
CA ALA A 19 13.85 20.94 3.58
C ALA A 19 14.87 21.89 2.94
N VAL A 20 15.19 21.71 1.64
CA VAL A 20 16.21 22.51 0.95
C VAL A 20 15.64 23.57 0.00
N ASN A 21 14.36 23.46 -0.38
CA ASN A 21 13.68 24.43 -1.23
C ASN A 21 13.10 25.57 -0.39
N ARG A 22 13.66 26.78 -0.51
CA ARG A 22 13.19 27.96 0.21
C ARG A 22 11.75 28.34 -0.15
N GLU A 23 11.32 28.09 -1.39
CA GLU A 23 9.95 28.39 -1.82
C GLU A 23 8.92 27.44 -1.19
N ALA A 24 9.34 26.24 -0.76
CA ALA A 24 8.48 25.26 -0.10
C ALA A 24 8.32 25.48 1.42
N GLN A 25 8.96 26.50 1.99
CA GLN A 25 8.91 26.76 3.43
C GLN A 25 7.51 27.15 3.90
N ASN A 26 7.11 26.65 5.07
CA ASN A 26 5.82 26.90 5.71
C ASN A 26 4.60 26.45 4.89
N GLU A 27 4.80 25.51 3.97
CA GLU A 27 3.73 24.96 3.15
C GLU A 27 3.45 23.50 3.51
N ALA A 28 2.17 23.13 3.50
CA ALA A 28 1.74 21.73 3.55
C ALA A 28 1.54 21.20 2.12
N PHE A 29 2.10 20.02 1.83
CA PHE A 29 2.01 19.35 0.53
C PHE A 29 1.45 17.95 0.69
N ASN A 30 0.64 17.51 -0.27
CA ASN A 30 0.35 16.09 -0.43
C ASN A 30 1.59 15.40 -1.03
N CYS A 31 1.73 14.11 -0.75
CA CYS A 31 2.75 13.24 -1.34
C CYS A 31 2.11 11.95 -1.82
N THR A 32 2.01 11.76 -3.13
CA THR A 32 1.56 10.51 -3.74
C THR A 32 2.45 10.18 -4.93
N ASN A 33 2.33 8.96 -5.43
CA ASN A 33 3.11 8.47 -6.56
C ASN A 33 2.86 9.23 -7.87
N GLY A 34 1.78 10.01 -7.96
CA GLY A 34 1.40 10.77 -9.15
C GLY A 34 0.54 9.99 -10.15
N ASP A 35 0.23 8.72 -9.86
CA ASP A 35 -0.72 7.87 -10.58
C ASP A 35 -1.79 7.28 -9.64
N VAL A 36 -2.71 6.48 -10.19
CA VAL A 36 -3.77 5.79 -9.45
C VAL A 36 -3.86 4.33 -9.85
N PHE A 37 -4.38 3.49 -8.95
CA PHE A 37 -4.61 2.07 -9.19
C PHE A 37 -6.00 1.64 -8.72
N THR A 38 -6.36 0.38 -9.02
CA THR A 38 -7.53 -0.30 -8.44
C THR A 38 -7.05 -1.50 -7.63
N TRP A 39 -7.70 -1.79 -6.50
CA TRP A 39 -7.36 -2.95 -5.67
C TRP A 39 -7.43 -4.28 -6.45
N LYS A 40 -8.36 -4.41 -7.41
CA LYS A 40 -8.41 -5.58 -8.32
C LYS A 40 -7.12 -5.77 -9.11
N ARG A 41 -6.53 -4.67 -9.62
CA ARG A 41 -5.25 -4.73 -10.33
C ARG A 41 -4.10 -5.01 -9.36
N MET A 42 -4.10 -4.38 -8.20
CA MET A 42 -3.11 -4.62 -7.15
C MET A 42 -3.07 -6.08 -6.72
N TRP A 43 -4.25 -6.68 -6.49
CA TRP A 43 -4.38 -8.07 -6.07
C TRP A 43 -3.81 -9.05 -7.09
N ARG A 44 -4.04 -8.81 -8.39
CA ARG A 44 -3.42 -9.62 -9.45
C ARG A 44 -1.90 -9.61 -9.39
N VAL A 45 -1.30 -8.44 -9.16
CA VAL A 45 0.15 -8.31 -9.05
C VAL A 45 0.67 -9.11 -7.85
N LEU A 46 0.02 -8.99 -6.68
CA LEU A 46 0.42 -9.78 -5.51
C LEU A 46 0.28 -11.29 -5.74
N CYS A 47 -0.80 -11.73 -6.40
CA CYS A 47 -0.96 -13.13 -6.77
C CYS A 47 0.16 -13.63 -7.69
N GLU A 48 0.56 -12.82 -8.68
CA GLU A 48 1.68 -13.12 -9.57
C GLU A 48 3.02 -13.22 -8.81
N GLU A 49 3.35 -12.26 -7.94
CA GLU A 49 4.62 -12.24 -7.19
C GLU A 49 4.74 -13.43 -6.23
N PHE A 50 3.65 -13.81 -5.56
CA PHE A 50 3.63 -14.95 -4.62
C PHE A 50 3.31 -16.30 -5.28
N GLY A 51 3.03 -16.33 -6.58
CA GLY A 51 2.71 -17.56 -7.32
C GLY A 51 1.41 -18.24 -6.86
N VAL A 52 0.42 -17.47 -6.41
CA VAL A 52 -0.88 -17.97 -5.96
C VAL A 52 -1.98 -17.67 -6.98
N GLU A 53 -3.03 -18.49 -6.99
CA GLU A 53 -4.15 -18.31 -7.92
C GLU A 53 -4.91 -17.01 -7.61
N PHE A 54 -5.17 -16.20 -8.65
CA PHE A 54 -6.04 -15.04 -8.53
C PHE A 54 -7.49 -15.51 -8.40
N GLN A 55 -8.09 -15.24 -7.24
CA GLN A 55 -9.53 -15.36 -7.05
C GLN A 55 -10.17 -13.96 -7.13
N PRO A 56 -11.13 -13.73 -8.04
CA PRO A 56 -11.91 -12.50 -8.03
C PRO A 56 -12.73 -12.40 -6.73
N LEU A 57 -12.95 -11.19 -6.24
CA LEU A 57 -14.07 -10.97 -5.32
C LEU A 57 -15.33 -11.11 -6.17
N ASP A 58 -16.10 -12.17 -5.93
CA ASP A 58 -17.42 -12.32 -6.54
C ASP A 58 -18.40 -11.37 -5.84
N ASP A 59 -19.42 -10.89 -6.57
CA ASP A 59 -20.39 -9.91 -6.04
C ASP A 59 -21.12 -10.45 -4.78
N ASP A 60 -21.24 -11.78 -4.64
CA ASP A 60 -21.81 -12.46 -3.46
C ASP A 60 -20.91 -12.34 -2.20
N HIS A 61 -19.60 -12.18 -2.36
CA HIS A 61 -18.65 -12.02 -1.24
C HIS A 61 -18.66 -10.60 -0.66
N ASP A 62 -19.04 -9.59 -1.45
CA ASP A 62 -19.21 -8.21 -0.97
C ASP A 62 -20.46 -8.10 -0.06
N GLU A 63 -21.46 -8.97 -0.25
CA GLU A 63 -22.63 -9.08 0.63
C GLU A 63 -22.35 -9.83 1.95
N MET A 64 -21.38 -10.76 1.96
CA MET A 64 -21.07 -11.59 3.15
C MET A 64 -20.04 -10.98 4.12
N GLY A 65 -19.42 -9.84 3.80
CA GLY A 65 -18.59 -9.09 4.74
C GLY A 65 -17.31 -9.81 5.18
N PHE A 66 -16.44 -10.16 4.22
CA PHE A 66 -15.13 -10.73 4.51
C PHE A 66 -14.33 -9.84 5.49
N ASP A 67 -13.98 -10.39 6.65
CA ASP A 67 -13.17 -9.72 7.68
C ASP A 67 -11.77 -10.32 7.75
N LEU A 68 -10.83 -9.65 7.08
CA LEU A 68 -9.43 -10.07 7.04
C LEU A 68 -8.79 -10.14 8.43
N ALA A 69 -9.17 -9.26 9.36
CA ALA A 69 -8.57 -9.25 10.68
C ALA A 69 -9.01 -10.47 11.49
N GLU A 70 -10.29 -10.83 11.40
CA GLU A 70 -10.83 -12.04 12.03
C GLU A 70 -10.23 -13.32 11.43
N GLU A 71 -10.12 -13.41 10.09
CA GLU A 71 -9.53 -14.57 9.40
C GLU A 71 -8.06 -14.81 9.77
N MET A 72 -7.31 -13.72 10.01
CA MET A 72 -5.89 -13.79 10.30
C MET A 72 -5.55 -13.93 11.79
N LYS A 73 -6.50 -13.71 12.72
CA LYS A 73 -6.21 -13.58 14.16
C LYS A 73 -5.47 -14.77 14.78
N ASP A 74 -5.79 -15.99 14.34
CA ASP A 74 -5.26 -17.22 14.91
C ASP A 74 -4.10 -17.81 14.08
N LYS A 75 -3.62 -17.10 13.05
CA LYS A 75 -2.61 -17.59 12.10
C LYS A 75 -1.16 -17.35 12.52
N GLY A 76 -0.91 -16.82 13.72
CA GLY A 76 0.46 -16.56 14.20
C GLY A 76 1.35 -17.81 14.19
N HIS A 77 0.80 -18.96 14.60
CA HIS A 77 1.53 -20.24 14.56
C HIS A 77 1.84 -20.72 13.13
N VAL A 78 0.98 -20.39 12.15
CA VAL A 78 1.24 -20.70 10.74
C VAL A 78 2.41 -19.86 10.23
N TRP A 79 2.46 -18.58 10.62
CA TRP A 79 3.59 -17.71 10.30
C TRP A 79 4.90 -18.19 10.92
N ASP A 80 4.88 -18.63 12.18
CA ASP A 80 6.05 -19.21 12.85
C ASP A 80 6.61 -20.41 12.05
N SER A 81 5.74 -21.32 11.58
CA SER A 81 6.17 -22.44 10.71
C SER A 81 6.76 -21.96 9.39
N ILE A 82 6.18 -20.95 8.74
CA ILE A 82 6.72 -20.37 7.49
C ILE A 82 8.12 -19.81 7.71
N VAL A 83 8.33 -19.07 8.80
CA VAL A 83 9.63 -18.50 9.16
C VAL A 83 10.68 -19.60 9.33
N GLU A 84 10.35 -20.67 10.04
CA GLU A 84 11.27 -21.81 10.25
C GLU A 84 11.56 -22.57 8.94
N GLU A 85 10.52 -22.96 8.21
CA GLU A 85 10.65 -23.76 6.97
C GLU A 85 11.39 -23.01 5.85
N LYS A 86 11.22 -21.70 5.76
CA LYS A 86 11.84 -20.86 4.72
C LYS A 86 13.12 -20.18 5.18
N GLY A 87 13.52 -20.34 6.45
CA GLY A 87 14.72 -19.72 7.02
C GLY A 87 14.68 -18.19 7.02
N LEU A 88 13.49 -17.61 7.28
CA LEU A 88 13.30 -16.16 7.29
C LEU A 88 13.87 -15.52 8.56
N MET A 89 13.95 -14.18 8.55
CA MET A 89 14.20 -13.42 9.77
C MET A 89 13.13 -13.75 10.81
N LYS A 90 13.56 -13.97 12.06
CA LYS A 90 12.64 -14.31 13.16
C LYS A 90 11.77 -13.11 13.50
N THR A 91 10.50 -13.19 13.13
CA THR A 91 9.48 -12.16 13.40
C THR A 91 8.21 -12.82 13.93
N LYS A 92 7.43 -12.06 14.70
CA LYS A 92 6.04 -12.42 15.00
C LYS A 92 5.09 -11.75 14.02
N MET A 93 3.98 -12.41 13.69
CA MET A 93 3.04 -11.93 12.69
C MET A 93 2.50 -10.55 13.06
N GLU A 94 2.19 -10.34 14.33
CA GLU A 94 1.72 -9.08 14.92
C GLU A 94 2.76 -7.94 14.88
N GLU A 95 4.05 -8.23 14.71
CA GLU A 95 5.11 -7.21 14.60
C GLU A 95 5.24 -6.66 13.18
N ILE A 96 4.81 -7.43 12.17
CA ILE A 96 5.02 -7.12 10.75
C ILE A 96 3.72 -6.91 9.97
N THR A 97 2.56 -7.10 10.61
CA THR A 97 1.26 -6.95 9.97
C THR A 97 0.34 -6.03 10.77
N CYS A 98 -0.61 -5.40 10.06
CA CYS A 98 -1.67 -4.62 10.68
C CYS A 98 -3.00 -4.88 9.95
N PHE A 99 -3.58 -6.07 10.15
CA PHE A 99 -4.77 -6.51 9.41
C PHE A 99 -5.99 -5.59 9.61
N ALA A 100 -6.18 -5.03 10.80
CA ALA A 100 -7.27 -4.10 11.07
C ALA A 100 -7.17 -2.79 10.25
N ALA A 101 -5.95 -2.27 10.08
CA ALA A 101 -5.72 -1.11 9.23
C ALA A 101 -5.95 -1.45 7.75
N LEU A 102 -5.46 -2.61 7.28
CA LEU A 102 -5.69 -3.06 5.91
C LEU A 102 -7.20 -3.29 5.63
N GLN A 103 -7.92 -3.94 6.55
CA GLN A 103 -9.37 -4.13 6.47
C GLN A 103 -10.09 -2.77 6.31
N THR A 104 -9.67 -1.76 7.06
CA THR A 104 -10.24 -0.41 6.97
C THR A 104 -9.99 0.22 5.59
N VAL A 105 -8.75 0.15 5.10
CA VAL A 105 -8.37 0.73 3.79
C VAL A 105 -9.11 0.05 2.63
N LEU A 106 -9.25 -1.29 2.66
CA LEU A 106 -9.98 -2.04 1.64
C LEU A 106 -11.47 -1.71 1.59
N ASN A 107 -12.03 -1.21 2.71
CA ASN A 107 -13.46 -0.92 2.86
C ASN A 107 -13.83 0.56 2.75
N PHE A 108 -12.91 1.44 2.37
CA PHE A 108 -13.26 2.85 2.14
C PHE A 108 -14.39 2.99 1.11
N LYS A 109 -15.45 3.70 1.52
CA LYS A 109 -16.63 3.97 0.68
C LYS A 109 -16.48 5.24 -0.18
N PHE A 110 -15.25 5.74 -0.30
CA PHE A 110 -14.88 6.92 -1.08
C PHE A 110 -13.63 6.63 -1.93
N GLN A 111 -13.36 7.49 -2.91
CA GLN A 111 -12.11 7.41 -3.68
C GLN A 111 -10.99 8.08 -2.89
N LEU A 112 -9.97 7.31 -2.51
CA LEU A 112 -8.78 7.84 -1.85
C LEU A 112 -7.82 8.36 -2.92
N VAL A 113 -7.98 9.61 -3.32
CA VAL A 113 -7.15 10.26 -4.34
C VAL A 113 -6.83 11.69 -3.90
N SER A 114 -5.55 12.02 -3.89
CA SER A 114 -4.99 13.31 -3.48
C SER A 114 -4.33 13.99 -4.67
N SER A 115 -4.39 15.33 -4.70
CA SER A 115 -3.77 16.11 -5.78
C SER A 115 -2.30 16.40 -5.47
N MET A 116 -1.43 16.14 -6.45
CA MET A 116 -0.01 16.53 -6.46
C MET A 116 0.25 17.89 -7.14
N ASN A 117 -0.81 18.60 -7.56
CA ASN A 117 -0.64 19.84 -8.33
C ASN A 117 0.19 20.89 -7.58
N LYS A 118 -0.11 21.12 -6.29
CA LYS A 118 0.64 22.09 -5.47
C LYS A 118 2.13 21.75 -5.41
N SER A 119 2.48 20.49 -5.18
CA SER A 119 3.87 20.04 -5.15
C SER A 119 4.57 20.28 -6.48
N LYS A 120 3.88 19.98 -7.60
CA LYS A 120 4.38 20.22 -8.96
C LYS A 120 4.53 21.71 -9.29
N GLU A 121 3.60 22.54 -8.85
CA GLU A 121 3.64 24.00 -9.01
C GLU A 121 4.82 24.62 -8.25
N PHE A 122 5.27 24.00 -7.15
CA PHE A 122 6.46 24.38 -6.39
C PHE A 122 7.75 23.69 -6.89
N GLY A 123 7.67 22.91 -7.97
CA GLY A 123 8.82 22.29 -8.63
C GLY A 123 9.18 20.87 -8.18
N PHE A 124 8.36 20.21 -7.35
CA PHE A 124 8.51 18.77 -7.06
C PHE A 124 7.84 17.94 -8.16
N LEU A 125 8.64 17.40 -9.09
CA LEU A 125 8.17 16.69 -10.28
C LEU A 125 8.43 15.17 -10.24
N GLU A 126 8.99 14.67 -9.14
CA GLU A 126 9.24 13.24 -8.97
C GLU A 126 7.92 12.46 -8.91
N PHE A 127 7.94 11.27 -9.52
CA PHE A 127 6.81 10.36 -9.57
C PHE A 127 7.32 8.92 -9.70
N VAL A 128 6.46 7.97 -9.36
CA VAL A 128 6.76 6.54 -9.52
C VAL A 128 5.52 5.82 -10.02
N ASP A 129 5.72 4.80 -10.85
CA ASP A 129 4.64 3.89 -11.24
C ASP A 129 4.27 3.02 -10.04
N SER A 130 3.03 3.14 -9.54
CA SER A 130 2.60 2.44 -8.33
C SER A 130 2.71 0.92 -8.44
N ILE A 131 2.51 0.34 -9.62
CA ILE A 131 2.61 -1.11 -9.80
C ILE A 131 4.07 -1.56 -9.80
N LYS A 132 4.96 -0.81 -10.43
CA LYS A 132 6.41 -1.09 -10.35
C LYS A 132 6.95 -0.89 -8.94
N SER A 133 6.44 0.12 -8.22
CA SER A 133 6.79 0.36 -6.82
C SER A 133 6.44 -0.84 -5.95
N VAL A 134 5.22 -1.38 -6.04
CA VAL A 134 4.83 -2.54 -5.23
C VAL A 134 5.70 -3.76 -5.50
N ARG A 135 6.04 -4.05 -6.75
CA ARG A 135 6.99 -5.14 -7.10
C ARG A 135 8.40 -4.94 -6.58
N PHE A 136 8.78 -3.73 -6.20
CA PHE A 136 10.07 -3.48 -5.55
C PHE A 136 10.00 -3.74 -4.04
N TRP A 137 8.82 -3.60 -3.43
CA TRP A 137 8.62 -3.73 -1.98
C TRP A 137 8.18 -5.12 -1.52
N VAL A 138 7.75 -5.95 -2.45
CA VAL A 138 7.34 -7.35 -2.26
C VAL A 138 8.41 -8.24 -2.89
#